data_AF-A0A451AJV7-F1
#
_entry.id   AF-A0A451AJV7-F1
#
_cell.length_a   1.000
_cell.length_b   1.000
_cell.length_c   1.000
_cell.angle_alpha   90.00
_cell.angle_beta   90.00
_cell.angle_gamma   90.00
#
_symmetry.space_group_name_H-M   'P 1'
#
loop_
_entity.id
_entity.type
_entity.pdbx_description
1 polymer ?
#
loop_
_entity_poly.entity_id
_entity_poly.type
_entity_poly.pdbx_seq_one_letter_code
_entity_poly.pdbx_strand_id
1 'polypeptide(L)'
;PPNEDDQLYVQDLGLIRTRPKTEIAKPIYREIIPRALTWTIQTRIPQETTWYVKEDGNLDMPKLLDNFQQFFRENSDIWLDGFHYREAGPQLLMQSFLQRIINGGGRIEREYGLGRRRTDLLIQWPLDRTQGFHGPMQRVVIELKIQRKSLEATIEEGVDQTTDYMDRVGAEEGYLIIFNRGSDIKWESLPIRNDTVGGV
;
A
#
# COMPACT_ATOMS: atom_id res chain seq x y z
N PRO A 1 9.56 4.68 -20.25
CA PRO A 1 9.72 3.21 -20.17
C PRO A 1 11.14 2.87 -19.70
N PRO A 2 11.36 1.81 -18.89
CA PRO A 2 12.71 1.31 -18.64
C PRO A 2 13.38 0.97 -19.98
N ASN A 3 14.72 1.07 -20.06
CA ASN A 3 15.44 0.54 -21.22
C ASN A 3 15.16 -0.98 -21.33
N GLU A 4 15.08 -1.50 -22.55
CA GLU A 4 14.94 -2.95 -22.80
C GLU A 4 16.09 -3.72 -22.13
N ASP A 5 17.29 -3.13 -22.11
CA ASP A 5 18.46 -3.66 -21.42
C ASP A 5 18.26 -3.76 -19.90
N ASP A 6 17.61 -2.78 -19.27
CA ASP A 6 17.35 -2.80 -17.82
C ASP A 6 16.40 -3.94 -17.45
N GLN A 7 15.36 -4.17 -18.26
CA GLN A 7 14.37 -5.22 -18.01
C GLN A 7 14.97 -6.61 -18.19
N LEU A 8 15.77 -6.81 -19.23
CA LEU A 8 16.50 -8.06 -19.46
C LEU A 8 17.50 -8.30 -18.33
N TYR A 9 18.24 -7.27 -17.93
CA TYR A 9 19.20 -7.38 -16.83
C TYR A 9 18.54 -7.81 -15.51
N VAL A 10 17.44 -7.17 -15.09
CA VAL A 10 16.74 -7.58 -13.85
C VAL A 10 16.02 -8.93 -13.98
N GLN A 11 15.64 -9.33 -15.20
CA GLN A 11 15.12 -10.67 -15.47
C GLN A 11 16.23 -11.72 -15.32
N ASP A 12 17.43 -11.46 -15.85
CA ASP A 12 18.58 -12.37 -15.77
C ASP A 12 19.10 -12.51 -14.34
N LEU A 13 19.00 -11.45 -13.52
CA LEU A 13 19.20 -11.51 -12.08
C LEU A 13 18.11 -12.31 -11.34
N GLY A 14 17.05 -12.72 -12.04
CA GLY A 14 15.94 -13.49 -11.51
C GLY A 14 15.01 -12.69 -10.59
N LEU A 15 15.04 -11.35 -10.65
CA LEU A 15 14.20 -10.49 -9.81
C LEU A 15 12.76 -10.40 -10.34
N ILE A 16 12.60 -10.42 -11.67
CA ILE A 16 11.31 -10.38 -12.36
C ILE A 16 11.17 -11.54 -13.34
N ARG A 17 9.92 -11.88 -13.68
CA ARG A 17 9.56 -12.64 -14.87
C ARG A 17 8.87 -11.70 -15.84
N THR A 18 9.11 -11.82 -17.13
CA THR A 18 8.50 -10.99 -18.18
C THR A 18 7.43 -11.74 -18.99
N ARG A 19 7.39 -13.07 -18.90
CA ARG A 19 6.42 -13.93 -19.60
C ARG A 19 5.68 -14.85 -18.62
N PRO A 20 4.36 -15.08 -18.82
CA PRO A 20 3.49 -14.47 -19.83
C PRO A 20 3.13 -13.00 -19.55
N LYS A 21 3.46 -12.50 -18.34
CA LYS A 21 3.27 -11.11 -17.91
C LYS A 21 4.43 -10.69 -17.02
N THR A 22 4.68 -9.39 -16.93
CA THR A 22 5.69 -8.84 -16.02
C THR A 22 5.24 -8.95 -14.56
N GLU A 23 6.04 -9.60 -13.73
CA GLU A 23 5.78 -9.78 -12.30
C GLU A 23 7.07 -10.00 -11.50
N ILE A 24 7.02 -9.76 -10.19
CA ILE A 24 8.12 -10.07 -9.28
C ILE A 24 8.27 -11.60 -9.18
N ALA A 25 9.47 -12.11 -9.45
CA ALA A 25 9.70 -13.52 -9.71
C ALA A 25 9.53 -14.44 -8.49
N LYS A 26 9.85 -13.94 -7.28
CA LYS A 26 9.81 -14.73 -6.04
C LYS A 26 9.12 -13.96 -4.92
N PRO A 27 8.41 -14.64 -3.99
CA PRO A 27 7.73 -13.99 -2.86
C PRO A 27 8.64 -13.09 -2.03
N ILE A 28 9.88 -13.52 -1.75
CA ILE A 28 10.84 -12.72 -0.97
C ILE A 28 11.11 -11.35 -1.62
N TYR A 29 11.16 -11.27 -2.94
CA TYR A 29 11.43 -10.01 -3.65
C TYR A 29 10.27 -9.03 -3.59
N ARG A 30 9.04 -9.50 -3.32
CA ARG A 30 7.88 -8.63 -3.11
C ARG A 30 8.05 -7.77 -1.85
N GLU A 31 8.87 -8.21 -0.90
CA GLU A 31 9.21 -7.42 0.28
C GLU A 31 10.55 -6.69 0.12
N ILE A 32 11.57 -7.36 -0.45
CA ILE A 32 12.92 -6.79 -0.53
C ILE A 32 12.98 -5.58 -1.48
N ILE A 33 12.37 -5.65 -2.66
CA ILE A 33 12.47 -4.58 -3.67
C ILE A 33 11.83 -3.26 -3.17
N PRO A 34 10.57 -3.23 -2.72
CA PRO A 34 9.95 -2.00 -2.25
C PRO A 34 10.66 -1.43 -1.01
N ARG A 35 11.09 -2.30 -0.10
CA ARG A 35 11.85 -1.90 1.08
C ARG A 35 13.18 -1.25 0.70
N ALA A 36 13.91 -1.81 -0.25
CA ALA A 36 15.15 -1.22 -0.75
C ALA A 36 14.90 0.13 -1.43
N LEU A 37 13.84 0.25 -2.25
CA LEU A 37 13.48 1.49 -2.94
C LEU A 37 13.03 2.62 -2.01
N THR A 38 12.54 2.29 -0.81
CA THR A 38 11.95 3.25 0.12
C THR A 38 12.71 3.41 1.43
N TRP A 39 13.86 2.75 1.59
CA TRP A 39 14.63 2.75 2.83
C TRP A 39 14.92 4.15 3.36
N THR A 40 15.38 5.05 2.49
CA THR A 40 15.70 6.44 2.84
C THR A 40 14.48 7.22 3.32
N ILE A 41 13.29 6.91 2.79
CA ILE A 41 12.03 7.53 3.20
C ILE A 41 11.63 7.02 4.58
N GLN A 42 11.66 5.71 4.81
CA GLN A 42 11.27 5.09 6.07
C GLN A 42 12.03 5.69 7.27
N THR A 43 13.34 5.89 7.10
CA THR A 43 14.20 6.46 8.17
C THR A 43 13.88 7.91 8.51
N ARG A 44 13.17 8.64 7.64
CA ARG A 44 12.81 10.04 7.83
C ARG A 44 11.36 10.26 8.29
N ILE A 45 10.56 9.20 8.43
CA ILE A 45 9.18 9.30 8.91
C ILE A 45 9.20 9.33 10.44
N PRO A 46 8.88 10.47 11.09
CA PRO A 46 8.92 10.61 12.54
C PRO A 46 7.59 10.18 13.17
N GLN A 47 7.14 8.97 12.84
CA GLN A 47 5.86 8.41 13.28
C GLN A 47 6.11 7.16 14.13
N GLU A 48 5.51 7.12 15.32
CA GLU A 48 5.64 5.97 16.21
C GLU A 48 4.41 5.06 16.11
N THR A 49 4.66 3.75 16.09
CA THR A 49 3.62 2.72 16.03
C THR A 49 2.56 2.91 17.12
N THR A 50 2.99 3.22 18.34
CA THR A 50 2.11 3.38 19.50
C THR A 50 1.06 4.48 19.34
N TRP A 51 1.28 5.47 18.47
CA TRP A 51 0.30 6.53 18.21
C TRP A 51 -0.93 6.03 17.46
N TYR A 52 -0.83 4.86 16.82
CA TYR A 52 -1.86 4.24 15.98
C TYR A 52 -2.45 2.98 16.61
N VAL A 53 -2.18 2.72 17.89
CA VAL A 53 -2.77 1.59 18.62
C VAL A 53 -3.80 2.12 19.60
N LYS A 54 -5.03 1.63 19.49
CA LYS A 54 -6.14 1.96 20.38
C LYS A 54 -5.93 1.34 21.76
N GLU A 55 -6.71 1.78 22.75
CA GLU A 55 -6.66 1.25 24.12
C GLU A 55 -6.99 -0.25 24.18
N ASP A 56 -7.84 -0.74 23.26
CA ASP A 56 -8.23 -2.14 23.12
C ASP A 56 -7.18 -3.00 22.38
N GLY A 57 -6.07 -2.40 21.94
CA GLY A 57 -4.98 -3.08 21.23
C GLY A 57 -5.14 -3.16 19.71
N ASN A 58 -6.29 -2.76 19.15
CA ASN A 58 -6.49 -2.69 17.71
C ASN A 58 -5.65 -1.58 17.06
N LEU A 59 -5.29 -1.77 15.81
CA LEU A 59 -4.70 -0.74 14.97
C LEU A 59 -5.79 0.26 14.55
N ASP A 60 -5.53 1.55 14.77
CA ASP A 60 -6.36 2.67 14.35
C ASP A 60 -6.09 3.05 12.90
N MET A 61 -6.70 2.29 11.99
CA MET A 61 -6.56 2.50 10.54
C MET A 61 -7.06 3.87 10.07
N PRO A 62 -8.24 4.38 10.50
CA PRO A 62 -8.67 5.73 10.12
C PRO A 62 -7.63 6.80 10.48
N LYS A 63 -7.14 6.80 11.73
CA LYS A 63 -6.10 7.75 12.17
C LYS A 63 -4.80 7.60 11.38
N LEU A 64 -4.41 6.36 11.06
CA LEU A 64 -3.24 6.07 10.24
C LEU A 64 -3.36 6.70 8.86
N LEU A 65 -4.51 6.50 8.20
CA LEU A 65 -4.75 6.99 6.84
C LEU A 65 -4.86 8.53 6.80
N ASP A 66 -5.47 9.15 7.82
CA ASP A 66 -5.52 10.61 7.94
C ASP A 66 -4.13 11.21 8.12
N ASN A 67 -3.31 10.62 8.98
CA ASN A 67 -1.92 11.06 9.15
C ASN A 67 -1.05 10.78 7.92
N PHE A 68 -1.31 9.69 7.19
CA PHE A 68 -0.68 9.46 5.90
C PHE A 68 -1.06 10.56 4.91
N GLN A 69 -2.32 10.98 4.85
CA GLN A 69 -2.76 12.06 3.97
C GLN A 69 -2.03 13.38 4.31
N GLN A 70 -1.90 13.71 5.61
CA GLN A 70 -1.13 14.87 6.05
C GLN A 70 0.35 14.75 5.66
N PHE A 71 0.98 13.62 5.98
CA PHE A 71 2.38 13.36 5.64
C PHE A 71 2.61 13.46 4.13
N PHE A 72 1.70 12.90 3.33
CA PHE A 72 1.78 12.98 1.88
C PHE A 72 1.70 14.43 1.41
N ARG A 73 0.76 15.24 1.93
CA ARG A 73 0.63 16.68 1.60
C ARG A 73 1.92 17.46 1.86
N GLU A 74 2.54 17.23 3.00
CA GLU A 74 3.70 18.01 3.44
C GLU A 74 4.97 17.65 2.67
N ASN A 75 5.03 16.45 2.09
CA ASN A 75 6.27 15.90 1.57
C ASN A 75 6.20 15.50 0.09
N SER A 76 5.02 15.51 -0.55
CA SER A 76 4.82 14.98 -1.90
C SER A 76 5.78 15.58 -2.93
N ASP A 77 6.02 16.89 -2.88
CA ASP A 77 6.79 17.59 -3.90
C ASP A 77 8.27 17.20 -3.85
N ILE A 78 8.85 17.17 -2.64
CA ILE A 78 10.24 16.76 -2.40
C ILE A 78 10.47 15.31 -2.84
N TRP A 79 9.50 14.43 -2.60
CA TRP A 79 9.64 13.01 -2.90
C TRP A 79 9.35 12.67 -4.36
N LEU A 80 8.36 13.32 -4.98
CA LEU A 80 8.02 13.08 -6.38
C LEU A 80 9.10 13.56 -7.35
N ASP A 81 9.87 14.60 -6.98
CA ASP A 81 11.03 15.07 -7.74
C ASP A 81 12.27 14.16 -7.56
N GLY A 82 12.41 13.50 -6.42
CA GLY A 82 13.49 12.55 -6.14
C GLY A 82 13.29 11.15 -6.71
N PHE A 83 12.07 10.77 -7.10
CA PHE A 83 11.79 9.48 -7.71
C PHE A 83 11.97 9.51 -9.23
N HIS A 84 12.92 8.72 -9.74
CA HIS A 84 12.94 8.32 -11.15
C HIS A 84 11.68 7.52 -11.57
N TYR A 85 10.85 7.10 -10.60
CA TYR A 85 9.62 6.31 -10.76
C TYR A 85 8.36 7.11 -10.44
N ARG A 86 8.17 8.25 -11.13
CA ARG A 86 7.03 9.20 -10.93
C ARG A 86 5.65 8.56 -10.84
N GLU A 87 5.49 7.40 -11.44
CA GLU A 87 4.21 6.71 -11.50
C GLU A 87 3.93 5.81 -10.31
N ALA A 88 4.95 5.11 -9.80
CA ALA A 88 4.81 4.25 -8.62
C ALA A 88 5.07 5.02 -7.32
N GLY A 89 5.64 6.22 -7.40
CA GLY A 89 6.03 7.06 -6.25
C GLY A 89 4.97 7.16 -5.16
N PRO A 90 3.71 7.54 -5.46
CA PRO A 90 2.67 7.65 -4.44
C PRO A 90 2.35 6.33 -3.73
N GLN A 91 2.30 5.23 -4.49
CA GLN A 91 2.08 3.90 -3.92
C GLN A 91 3.28 3.47 -3.07
N LEU A 92 4.51 3.73 -3.50
CA LEU A 92 5.71 3.43 -2.73
C LEU A 92 5.78 4.26 -1.43
N LEU A 93 5.34 5.52 -1.47
CA LEU A 93 5.30 6.38 -0.29
C LEU A 93 4.30 5.84 0.74
N MET A 94 3.08 5.47 0.32
CA MET A 94 2.11 4.81 1.18
C MET A 94 2.66 3.52 1.80
N GLN A 95 3.28 2.69 0.96
CA GLN A 95 3.86 1.44 1.42
C GLN A 95 4.99 1.65 2.44
N SER A 96 5.81 2.70 2.27
CA SER A 96 6.88 3.05 3.21
C SER A 96 6.35 3.58 4.54
N PHE A 97 5.27 4.36 4.51
CA PHE A 97 4.60 4.88 5.69
C PHE A 97 3.99 3.75 6.51
N LEU A 98 3.23 2.87 5.84
CA LEU A 98 2.70 1.65 6.45
C LEU A 98 3.84 0.78 7.01
N GLN A 99 4.90 0.53 6.24
CA GLN A 99 6.03 -0.28 6.71
C GLN A 99 6.63 0.27 8.01
N ARG A 100 6.86 1.58 8.09
CA ARG A 100 7.44 2.23 9.28
C ARG A 100 6.58 2.05 10.53
N ILE A 101 5.26 2.10 10.37
CA ILE A 101 4.31 2.04 11.49
C ILE A 101 3.99 0.58 11.85
N ILE A 102 3.66 -0.25 10.88
CA ILE A 102 3.17 -1.62 11.12
C ILE A 102 4.28 -2.55 11.62
N ASN A 103 5.54 -2.38 11.19
CA ASN A 103 6.63 -3.24 11.65
C ASN A 103 6.93 -3.15 13.15
N GLY A 104 6.34 -2.19 13.88
CA GLY A 104 6.42 -2.13 15.34
C GLY A 104 5.55 -3.16 16.07
N GLY A 105 4.77 -3.98 15.38
CA GLY A 105 3.95 -5.02 16.02
C GLY A 105 3.15 -5.95 15.10
N GLY A 106 2.97 -5.59 13.83
CA GLY A 106 2.25 -6.37 12.82
C GLY A 106 3.10 -6.74 11.62
N ARG A 107 2.45 -7.22 10.55
CA ARG A 107 3.08 -7.55 9.27
C ARG A 107 2.24 -7.05 8.09
N ILE A 108 2.92 -6.81 6.97
CA ILE A 108 2.28 -6.41 5.70
C ILE A 108 2.62 -7.46 4.64
N GLU A 109 1.61 -8.07 4.03
CA GLU A 109 1.75 -8.88 2.83
C GLU A 109 1.41 -8.04 1.60
N ARG A 110 2.09 -8.30 0.48
CA ARG A 110 2.00 -7.47 -0.74
C ARG A 110 1.80 -8.32 -1.98
N GLU A 111 0.78 -7.97 -2.76
CA GLU A 111 0.53 -8.52 -4.09
C GLU A 111 0.68 -7.42 -5.15
N TYR A 112 1.61 -7.63 -6.11
CA TYR A 112 1.90 -6.64 -7.15
C TYR A 112 1.31 -7.07 -8.49
N GLY A 113 0.39 -6.28 -9.02
CA GLY A 113 -0.04 -6.37 -10.39
C GLY A 113 0.76 -5.43 -11.29
N LEU A 114 2.06 -5.67 -11.55
CA LEU A 114 2.93 -4.70 -12.26
C LEU A 114 2.36 -4.23 -13.62
N GLY A 115 1.76 -5.13 -14.40
CA GLY A 115 1.09 -4.79 -15.67
C GLY A 115 -0.28 -4.09 -15.50
N ARG A 116 -0.87 -4.17 -14.31
CA ARG A 116 -2.17 -3.58 -13.93
C ARG A 116 -2.04 -2.37 -13.01
N ARG A 117 -0.83 -2.06 -12.53
CA ARG A 117 -0.44 -0.93 -11.65
C ARG A 117 -1.29 -0.80 -10.38
N ARG A 118 -1.79 -1.93 -9.90
CA ARG A 118 -2.38 -2.06 -8.57
C ARG A 118 -1.42 -2.76 -7.63
N THR A 119 -1.51 -2.38 -6.37
CA THR A 119 -0.83 -3.05 -5.28
C THR A 119 -1.86 -3.35 -4.22
N ASP A 120 -2.01 -4.61 -3.90
CA ASP A 120 -2.93 -5.07 -2.87
C ASP A 120 -2.10 -5.36 -1.63
N LEU A 121 -2.51 -4.80 -0.50
CA LEU A 121 -1.82 -4.95 0.77
C LEU A 121 -2.74 -5.67 1.75
N LEU A 122 -2.17 -6.57 2.52
CA LEU A 122 -2.84 -7.19 3.66
C LEU A 122 -2.04 -6.88 4.91
N ILE A 123 -2.63 -6.11 5.82
CA ILE A 123 -2.09 -5.86 7.15
C ILE A 123 -2.62 -6.93 8.08
N GLN A 124 -1.74 -7.48 8.90
CA GLN A 124 -2.06 -8.44 9.95
C GLN A 124 -1.48 -7.92 11.27
N TRP A 125 -2.39 -7.56 12.18
CA TRP A 125 -2.08 -6.96 13.47
C TRP A 125 -2.54 -7.89 14.62
N PRO A 126 -1.60 -8.47 15.38
CA PRO A 126 -1.93 -9.29 16.55
C PRO A 126 -2.68 -8.50 17.62
N LEU A 127 -3.81 -9.04 18.09
CA LEU A 127 -4.59 -8.42 19.17
C LEU A 127 -4.17 -8.91 20.55
N ASP A 128 -3.60 -10.12 20.62
CA ASP A 128 -2.98 -10.65 21.83
C ASP A 128 -1.45 -10.65 21.67
N ARG A 129 -0.75 -9.85 22.49
CA ARG A 129 0.71 -9.75 22.44
C ARG A 129 1.43 -11.03 22.92
N THR A 130 0.78 -11.82 23.78
CA THR A 130 1.36 -13.06 24.30
C THR A 130 1.28 -14.17 23.28
N GLN A 131 0.17 -14.25 22.53
CA GLN A 131 -0.02 -15.23 21.48
C GLN A 131 0.58 -14.78 20.13
N GLY A 132 0.77 -13.47 19.95
CA GLY A 132 1.32 -12.88 18.74
C GLY A 132 0.52 -13.32 17.50
N PHE A 133 1.22 -13.75 16.46
CA PHE A 133 0.60 -14.21 15.22
C PHE A 133 -0.16 -15.54 15.30
N HIS A 134 -0.16 -16.20 16.47
CA HIS A 134 -0.92 -17.43 16.70
C HIS A 134 -2.27 -17.19 17.40
N GLY A 135 -2.56 -15.94 17.81
CA GLY A 135 -3.79 -15.56 18.48
C GLY A 135 -4.78 -14.81 17.58
N PRO A 136 -5.78 -14.13 18.18
CA PRO A 136 -6.69 -13.25 17.47
C PRO A 136 -5.95 -12.16 16.68
N MET A 137 -6.44 -11.88 15.48
CA MET A 137 -5.76 -11.08 14.47
C MET A 137 -6.72 -10.10 13.83
N GLN A 138 -6.41 -8.81 13.87
CA GLN A 138 -7.05 -7.84 12.99
C GLN A 138 -6.42 -7.95 11.60
N ARG A 139 -7.25 -8.10 10.58
CA ARG A 139 -6.84 -8.17 9.18
C ARG A 139 -7.45 -7.01 8.43
N VAL A 140 -6.61 -6.26 7.73
CA VAL A 140 -7.02 -5.08 6.97
C VAL A 140 -6.52 -5.20 5.54
N VAL A 141 -7.42 -5.12 4.57
CA VAL A 141 -7.07 -5.06 3.15
C VAL A 141 -6.92 -3.59 2.74
N ILE A 142 -5.88 -3.28 1.97
CA ILE A 142 -5.73 -1.96 1.33
C ILE A 142 -5.46 -2.16 -0.16
N GLU A 143 -6.33 -1.61 -1.00
CA GLU A 143 -6.17 -1.57 -2.45
C GLU A 143 -5.61 -0.20 -2.86
N LEU A 144 -4.47 -0.19 -3.54
CA LEU A 144 -3.87 1.05 -4.08
C LEU A 144 -4.09 1.15 -5.59
N LYS A 145 -4.80 2.19 -6.04
CA LYS A 145 -5.02 2.49 -7.46
C LYS A 145 -4.44 3.83 -7.88
N ILE A 146 -3.97 3.91 -9.12
CA ILE A 146 -3.72 5.17 -9.82
C ILE A 146 -4.94 5.44 -10.71
N GLN A 147 -5.56 6.61 -10.56
CA GLN A 147 -6.71 6.98 -11.38
C GLN A 147 -6.30 7.14 -12.86
N ARG A 148 -7.02 6.44 -13.75
CA ARG A 148 -6.79 6.45 -15.21
C ARG A 148 -8.04 6.69 -16.04
N LYS A 149 -9.19 6.38 -15.45
CA LYS A 149 -10.53 6.60 -16.01
C LYS A 149 -11.26 7.59 -15.11
N SER A 150 -12.57 7.72 -15.30
CA SER A 150 -13.39 8.49 -14.37
C SER A 150 -13.19 7.99 -12.93
N LEU A 151 -13.39 8.89 -11.97
CA LEU A 151 -13.25 8.55 -10.57
C LEU A 151 -14.26 7.45 -10.21
N GLU A 152 -15.48 7.58 -10.69
CA GLU A 152 -16.59 6.64 -10.47
C GLU A 152 -16.24 5.23 -10.94
N ALA A 153 -15.75 5.09 -12.17
CA ALA A 153 -15.38 3.79 -12.71
C ALA A 153 -14.14 3.19 -12.01
N THR A 154 -13.26 4.05 -11.47
CA THR A 154 -12.10 3.60 -10.67
C THR A 154 -12.53 3.12 -9.30
N ILE A 155 -13.52 3.77 -8.69
CA ILE A 155 -14.13 3.38 -7.42
C ILE A 155 -14.85 2.04 -7.59
N GLU A 156 -15.74 1.91 -8.57
CA GLU A 156 -16.51 0.68 -8.81
C GLU A 156 -15.60 -0.54 -8.91
N GLU A 157 -14.60 -0.48 -9.81
CA GLU A 157 -13.63 -1.57 -9.97
C GLU A 157 -12.77 -1.81 -8.72
N GLY A 158 -12.45 -0.75 -7.97
CA GLY A 158 -11.65 -0.86 -6.75
C GLY A 158 -12.40 -1.49 -5.59
N VAL A 159 -13.69 -1.17 -5.45
CA VAL A 159 -14.56 -1.72 -4.41
C VAL A 159 -14.77 -3.22 -4.61
N ASP A 160 -15.07 -3.65 -5.84
CA ASP A 160 -15.22 -5.08 -6.16
C ASP A 160 -13.94 -5.85 -5.81
N GLN A 161 -12.78 -5.33 -6.24
CA GLN A 161 -11.48 -5.97 -5.98
C GLN A 161 -11.11 -6.01 -4.49
N THR A 162 -11.45 -4.96 -3.74
CA THR A 162 -11.19 -4.90 -2.30
C THR A 162 -12.05 -5.91 -1.56
N THR A 163 -13.35 -5.96 -1.87
CA THR A 163 -14.31 -6.89 -1.26
C THR A 163 -13.95 -8.34 -1.55
N ASP A 164 -13.67 -8.67 -2.82
CA ASP A 164 -13.23 -10.02 -3.23
C ASP A 164 -11.99 -10.46 -2.44
N TYR A 165 -11.06 -9.54 -2.19
CA TYR A 165 -9.84 -9.87 -1.45
C TYR A 165 -10.11 -10.02 0.04
N MET A 166 -10.97 -9.18 0.63
CA MET A 166 -11.39 -9.29 2.04
C MET A 166 -12.02 -10.66 2.31
N ASP A 167 -12.93 -11.12 1.45
CA ASP A 167 -13.57 -12.44 1.57
C ASP A 167 -12.55 -13.57 1.51
N ARG A 168 -11.58 -13.49 0.60
CA ARG A 168 -10.51 -14.51 0.44
C ARG A 168 -9.63 -14.64 1.67
N VAL A 169 -9.42 -13.57 2.43
CA VAL A 169 -8.49 -13.56 3.59
C VAL A 169 -9.17 -13.44 4.95
N GLY A 170 -10.51 -13.35 4.97
CA GLY A 170 -11.30 -13.13 6.17
C GLY A 170 -10.90 -11.85 6.89
N ALA A 171 -10.88 -10.73 6.15
CA ALA A 171 -10.69 -9.40 6.70
C ALA A 171 -12.04 -8.70 6.89
N GLU A 172 -12.21 -8.03 8.03
CA GLU A 172 -13.43 -7.27 8.36
C GLU A 172 -13.31 -5.79 7.94
N GLU A 173 -12.09 -5.34 7.61
CA GLU A 173 -11.81 -3.98 7.20
C GLU A 173 -11.09 -3.94 5.83
N GLY A 174 -11.54 -3.03 4.97
CA GLY A 174 -10.96 -2.78 3.65
C GLY A 174 -10.91 -1.30 3.33
N TYR A 175 -9.83 -0.87 2.68
CA TYR A 175 -9.63 0.53 2.30
C TYR A 175 -9.20 0.63 0.83
N LEU A 176 -9.93 1.40 0.04
CA LEU A 176 -9.56 1.74 -1.34
C LEU A 176 -8.91 3.13 -1.37
N ILE A 177 -7.65 3.18 -1.79
CA ILE A 177 -6.89 4.43 -1.89
C ILE A 177 -6.61 4.73 -3.36
N ILE A 178 -7.13 5.86 -3.84
CA ILE A 178 -7.01 6.28 -5.23
C ILE A 178 -6.10 7.50 -5.31
N PHE A 179 -4.96 7.33 -5.99
CA PHE A 179 -4.04 8.43 -6.31
C PHE A 179 -4.46 9.08 -7.63
N ASN A 180 -4.98 10.31 -7.56
CA ASN A 180 -5.29 11.11 -8.73
C ASN A 180 -4.03 11.81 -9.27
N ARG A 181 -3.89 11.87 -10.59
CA ARG A 181 -2.76 12.49 -11.32
C ARG A 181 -3.18 13.62 -12.26
N GLY A 182 -4.45 14.06 -12.23
CA GLY A 182 -4.91 15.18 -13.05
C GLY A 182 -4.15 16.47 -12.69
N SER A 183 -3.65 17.18 -13.70
CA SER A 183 -2.93 18.45 -13.56
C SER A 183 -3.77 19.59 -12.95
N ASP A 184 -5.10 19.42 -12.97
CA ASP A 184 -6.05 20.51 -12.72
C ASP A 184 -6.73 20.41 -11.35
N ILE A 185 -6.39 19.39 -10.57
CA ILE A 185 -6.96 19.17 -9.25
C ILE A 185 -5.97 19.69 -8.23
N LYS A 186 -6.32 20.81 -7.58
CA LYS A 186 -5.64 21.22 -6.35
C LYS A 186 -5.79 20.06 -5.36
N TRP A 187 -4.65 19.58 -4.88
CA TRP A 187 -4.48 18.39 -4.06
C TRP A 187 -5.34 18.32 -2.78
N GLU A 188 -5.99 19.43 -2.42
CA GLU A 188 -6.92 19.59 -1.30
C GLU A 188 -8.21 18.76 -1.38
N SER A 189 -8.52 18.11 -2.51
CA SER A 189 -9.85 17.53 -2.74
C SER A 189 -9.90 16.01 -2.96
N LEU A 190 -8.92 15.23 -2.48
CA LEU A 190 -9.01 13.76 -2.62
C LEU A 190 -9.95 13.15 -1.57
N PRO A 191 -11.10 12.56 -1.98
CA PRO A 191 -11.96 11.86 -1.05
C PRO A 191 -11.31 10.53 -0.64
N ILE A 192 -11.16 10.31 0.67
CA ILE A 192 -11.00 8.98 1.25
C ILE A 192 -12.42 8.47 1.51
N ARG A 193 -12.79 7.35 0.86
CA ARG A 193 -14.08 6.69 1.13
C ARG A 193 -13.83 5.47 2.01
N ASN A 194 -14.25 5.58 3.26
CA ASN A 194 -14.29 4.49 4.23
C ASN A 194 -15.65 3.81 4.08
N ASP A 195 -15.73 2.74 3.30
CA ASP A 195 -16.91 1.87 3.33
C ASP A 195 -16.58 0.71 4.28
N THR A 196 -17.03 0.81 5.53
CA THR A 196 -17.04 -0.33 6.46
C THR A 196 -18.15 -1.28 5.99
N VAL A 197 -17.80 -2.34 5.29
CA VAL A 197 -18.75 -3.42 4.97
C VAL A 197 -18.89 -4.27 6.23
N GLY A 198 -19.83 -3.89 7.11
CA GLY A 198 -20.22 -4.71 8.24
C GLY A 198 -20.85 -6.01 7.75
N GLY A 199 -20.19 -7.14 8.03
CA GLY A 199 -20.74 -8.47 7.78
C GLY A 199 -21.99 -8.72 8.63
N VAL A 200 -23.00 -9.33 8.01
CA VAL A 200 -24.16 -9.92 8.69
C VAL A 200 -23.84 -11.35 9.09
#